data_AF-A0A395LJF0-F1
#
_entry.id   AF-A0A395LJF0-F1
#
_cell.length_a   1.000
_cell.length_b   1.000
_cell.length_c   1.000
_cell.angle_alpha   90.00
_cell.angle_beta   90.00
_cell.angle_gamma   90.00
#
_symmetry.space_group_name_H-M   'P 1'
#
loop_
_entity.id
_entity.type
_entity.pdbx_description
1 polymer ?
#
loop_
_entity_poly.entity_id
_entity_poly.type
_entity_poly.pdbx_seq_one_letter_code
_entity_poly.pdbx_strand_id
1 'polypeptide(L)' 'MRTRPRICNRKQRYATREAAELAARDAPFKLRAYRCELCRRFHLTSRTKGMKTPRHELDRDL' A
#
# COMPACT_ATOMS: atom_id res chain seq x y z
N MET A 1 2.74 -3.68 -10.43
CA MET A 1 3.87 -4.20 -9.60
C MET A 1 3.75 -5.71 -9.59
N ARG A 2 4.63 -6.42 -10.30
CA ARG A 2 4.43 -7.87 -10.55
C ARG A 2 4.62 -8.66 -9.26
N THR A 3 3.50 -9.05 -8.63
CA THR A 3 3.50 -9.80 -7.37
C THR A 3 3.57 -11.29 -7.69
N ARG A 4 4.47 -12.04 -7.05
CA ARG A 4 4.52 -13.51 -7.12
C ARG A 4 3.59 -14.13 -6.07
N PRO A 5 3.01 -15.33 -6.27
CA PRO A 5 2.12 -15.96 -5.29
C PRO A 5 2.73 -16.07 -3.88
N ARG A 6 4.01 -16.47 -3.77
CA ARG A 6 4.74 -16.53 -2.51
C ARG A 6 4.78 -15.18 -1.77
N ILE A 7 4.89 -14.07 -2.49
CA ILE A 7 4.92 -12.72 -1.91
C ILE A 7 3.52 -12.30 -1.49
N CYS A 8 2.52 -12.54 -2.35
CA CYS A 8 1.11 -12.27 -2.06
C CYS A 8 0.66 -12.96 -0.77
N ASN A 9 1.06 -14.21 -0.56
CA ASN A 9 0.69 -14.99 0.62
C ASN A 9 1.36 -14.53 1.92
N ARG A 10 2.51 -13.85 1.84
CA ARG A 10 3.20 -13.29 3.01
C ARG A 10 2.74 -11.87 3.37
N LYS A 11 2.08 -11.17 2.45
CA LYS A 11 1.67 -9.79 2.67
C LYS A 11 0.31 -9.73 3.36
N GLN A 12 0.20 -8.80 4.30
CA GLN A 12 -1.08 -8.41 4.89
C GLN A 12 -2.07 -7.99 3.79
N ARG A 13 -3.32 -8.44 3.90
CA ARG A 13 -4.38 -8.21 2.92
C ARG A 13 -5.43 -7.29 3.49
N TYR A 14 -5.67 -6.17 2.83
CA TYR A 14 -6.73 -5.22 3.19
C TYR A 14 -7.88 -5.29 2.18
N ALA A 15 -9.11 -5.18 2.67
CA ALA A 15 -10.31 -5.22 1.84
C ALA A 15 -10.47 -3.95 0.99
N THR A 16 -10.10 -2.80 1.53
CA THR A 16 -10.25 -1.48 0.90
C THR A 16 -8.91 -0.76 0.80
N ARG A 17 -8.83 0.25 -0.07
CA ARG A 17 -7.63 1.09 -0.20
C ARG A 17 -7.42 1.91 1.08
N GLU A 18 -8.52 2.42 1.63
CA GLU A 18 -8.57 3.28 2.80
C GLU A 18 -8.01 2.54 4.02
N ALA A 19 -8.39 1.27 4.23
CA ALA A 19 -7.86 0.45 5.31
C ALA A 19 -6.33 0.22 5.16
N ALA A 20 -5.86 0.01 3.93
CA ALA A 20 -4.43 -0.11 3.68
C ALA A 20 -3.70 1.23 3.92
N GLU A 21 -4.28 2.35 3.50
CA GLU A 21 -3.67 3.68 3.68
C GLU A 21 -3.64 4.11 5.15
N LEU A 22 -4.65 3.76 5.95
CA LEU A 22 -4.61 3.94 7.41
C LEU A 22 -3.44 3.17 8.02
N ALA A 23 -3.30 1.87 7.68
CA ALA A 23 -2.17 1.08 8.14
C ALA A 23 -0.81 1.58 7.63
N ALA A 24 -0.77 2.21 6.46
CA ALA A 24 0.44 2.84 5.93
C ALA A 24 0.81 4.12 6.70
N ARG A 25 -0.19 4.89 7.15
CA ARG A 25 0.00 6.10 7.96
C ARG A 25 0.59 5.78 9.33
N ASP A 26 0.12 4.70 9.95
CA ASP A 26 0.56 4.28 11.29
C ASP A 26 1.92 3.57 11.28
N ALA A 27 2.44 3.23 10.10
CA ALA A 27 3.72 2.56 9.97
C ALA A 27 4.90 3.53 10.24
N PRO A 28 5.99 3.04 10.89
CA PRO A 28 7.15 3.88 11.19
C PRO A 28 7.99 4.27 9.94
N PHE A 29 7.61 3.81 8.75
CA PHE A 29 8.28 4.10 7.49
C PHE A 29 7.28 4.27 6.35
N LYS A 30 7.69 4.98 5.29
CA LYS A 30 6.82 5.29 4.16
C LYS A 30 6.36 4.03 3.43
N LEU A 31 5.05 3.82 3.41
CA LEU A 31 4.38 2.74 2.70
C LEU A 31 3.38 3.30 1.68
N ARG A 32 3.15 2.51 0.62
CA ARG A 32 2.15 2.80 -0.42
C ARG A 32 1.19 1.63 -0.53
N ALA A 33 -0.10 1.94 -0.56
CA ALA A 33 -1.14 0.97 -0.87
C ALA A 33 -1.18 0.71 -2.39
N TYR A 34 -1.21 -0.55 -2.79
CA TYR A 34 -1.42 -0.96 -4.17
C TYR A 34 -2.43 -2.11 -4.28
N ARG A 35 -3.19 -2.14 -5.37
CA ARG A 35 -4.09 -3.24 -5.67
C ARG A 35 -3.29 -4.40 -6.27
N CYS A 36 -3.37 -5.56 -5.64
CA CYS A 36 -2.67 -6.75 -6.10
C CYS A 36 -3.34 -7.31 -7.36
N GLU A 37 -2.57 -7.55 -8.41
CA GLU A 37 -3.07 -8.17 -9.65
C GLU A 37 -3.47 -9.64 -9.45
N LEU A 38 -2.91 -10.33 -8.45
CA LEU A 38 -3.20 -11.74 -8.17
C LEU A 38 -4.49 -11.92 -7.34
N CYS A 39 -4.53 -11.36 -6.13
CA CYS A 39 -5.63 -11.60 -5.19
C CYS A 39 -6.68 -10.48 -5.19
N ARG A 40 -6.48 -9.41 -5.98
CA ARG A 40 -7.35 -8.23 -6.11
C ARG A 40 -7.59 -7.44 -4.82
N ARG A 41 -6.97 -7.84 -3.70
CA ARG A 41 -6.94 -7.12 -2.42
C ARG A 41 -5.83 -6.07 -2.40
N PHE A 42 -5.84 -5.21 -1.38
CA PHE A 42 -4.84 -4.16 -1.20
C PHE A 42 -3.68 -4.66 -0.33
N HIS A 43 -2.47 -4.29 -0.74
CA HIS A 43 -1.21 -4.60 -0.08
C HIS A 43 -0.36 -3.35 0.09
N LEU A 44 0.59 -3.42 1.03
CA LEU A 44 1.56 -2.35 1.27
C LEU A 44 2.91 -2.65 0.61
N THR A 45 3.57 -1.60 0.13
CA THR A 45 4.92 -1.63 -0.41
C THR A 45 5.72 -0.42 0.05
N SER A 46 7.01 -0.62 0.35
CA SER A 46 7.97 0.46 0.60
C SER A 46 8.45 1.14 -0.68
N ARG A 47 8.15 0.57 -1.85
CA ARG A 47 8.42 1.22 -3.14
C ARG A 47 7.51 2.44 -3.27
N THR A 48 8.09 3.63 -3.27
CA THR A 48 7.38 4.91 -3.43
C THR A 48 7.59 5.53 -4.82
N LYS A 49 8.74 5.26 -5.46
CA LYS A 49 9.07 5.79 -6.79
C LYS A 49 8.04 5.34 -7.83
N GLY A 50 7.47 6.31 -8.55
CA GLY A 50 6.46 6.07 -9.59
C GLY A 50 5.07 5.70 -9.06
N MET A 51 4.83 5.81 -7.74
CA MET A 51 3.51 5.63 -7.15
C MET A 51 2.85 6.97 -6.86
N LYS A 52 1.53 7.04 -7.04
CA LYS A 52 0.73 8.20 -6.65
C LYS A 52 0.87 8.44 -5.14
N THR A 53 1.18 9.68 -4.76
CA THR A 53 1.18 10.10 -3.36
C THR A 53 -0.26 10.03 -2.82
N PRO A 54 -0.49 9.30 -1.72
CA PRO A 54 -1.80 9.20 -1.12
C PRO A 54 -2.20 10.54 -0.50
N ARG A 55 -3.50 10.82 -0.47
CA ARG A 55 -4.03 12.14 -0.08
C ARG A 55 -3.57 12.59 1.31
N HIS A 56 -3.51 11.65 2.25
CA HIS A 56 -3.10 11.93 3.62
C HIS A 56 -1.65 12.38 3.79
N GLU A 57 -0.78 12.18 2.79
CA GLU A 57 0.57 12.73 2.80
C GLU A 57 0.64 14.11 2.15
N LEU A 58 -0.27 14.46 1.24
CA LEU A 58 -0.34 15.79 0.65
C LEU A 58 -0.80 16.85 1.66
N ASP A 59 -1.65 16.46 2.61
CA ASP A 59 -2.10 17.31 3.71
C ASP A 59 -1.02 17.61 4.76
N ARG A 60 0.11 16.89 4.79
CA ARG A 60 1.19 17.11 5.79
C ARG A 60 2.15 18.25 5.45
N ASP A 61 2.11 18.76 4.22
CA ASP A 61 3.00 19.81 3.71
C ASP A 61 2.31 21.20 3.66
N LEU A 62 1.20 21.38 4.39
CA LEU A 62 0.41 22.62 4.48
C LEU A 62 0.36 23.14 5.92
#